data_AF-A0A0Q8L511-F1
#
_entry.id   AF-A0A0Q8L511-F1
#
_cell.length_a   1.000
_cell.length_b   1.000
_cell.length_c   1.000
_cell.angle_alpha   90.00
_cell.angle_beta   90.00
_cell.angle_gamma   90.00
#
_symmetry.space_group_name_H-M   'P 1'
#
loop_
_entity.id
_entity.type
_entity.pdbx_description
1 polymer ?
#
loop_
_entity_poly.entity_id
_entity_poly.type
_entity_poly.pdbx_seq_one_letter_code
_entity_poly.pdbx_strand_id
1 'polypeptide(L)'
;MPTQNIGLPLERYRQLQQIAALDGVTVVDVVSDFINDAIAAGRIPDSLPGWTVRHKSNGTVQLATEVSDFDVTMSKASAVVLADEIDRLAQPNVKAKAILDLDANVKIERTGPALALTDINSGARYTAARNVMVDIARLLRDKPLRTID
;
A
#
# COMPACT_ATOMS: atom_id res chain seq x y z
N MET A 1 -1.10 6.42 -12.40
CA MET A 1 -1.95 5.29 -12.00
C MET A 1 -3.16 5.27 -12.91
N PRO A 2 -3.39 4.19 -13.66
CA PRO A 2 -4.72 3.97 -14.23
C PRO A 2 -5.72 3.92 -13.08
N THR A 3 -6.76 4.75 -13.14
CA THR A 3 -7.86 4.75 -12.17
C THR A 3 -9.09 4.24 -12.88
N GLN A 4 -9.84 3.35 -12.22
CA GLN A 4 -11.12 2.90 -12.72
C GLN A 4 -12.22 3.72 -12.05
N ASN A 5 -13.04 4.38 -12.85
CA ASN A 5 -14.16 5.18 -12.32
C ASN A 5 -15.32 4.24 -11.97
N ILE A 6 -15.71 4.23 -10.69
CA ILE A 6 -16.92 3.56 -10.24
C ILE A 6 -18.01 4.63 -10.12
N GLY A 7 -19.07 4.48 -10.91
CA GLY A 7 -20.26 5.32 -10.78
C GLY A 7 -21.04 4.92 -9.52
N LEU A 8 -21.22 5.84 -8.59
CA LEU A 8 -22.06 5.65 -7.42
C LEU A 8 -23.31 6.55 -7.50
N PRO A 9 -24.50 6.05 -7.13
CA PRO A 9 -25.65 6.92 -6.89
C PRO A 9 -25.31 8.01 -5.88
N LEU A 10 -25.82 9.22 -6.09
CA LEU A 10 -25.48 10.40 -5.28
C LEU A 10 -25.79 10.18 -3.79
N GLU A 11 -26.87 9.48 -3.49
CA GLU A 11 -27.29 9.12 -2.15
C GLU A 11 -26.22 8.28 -1.44
N ARG A 12 -25.64 7.29 -2.14
CA ARG A 12 -24.60 6.42 -1.58
C ARG A 12 -23.29 7.17 -1.39
N TYR A 13 -22.94 8.04 -2.32
CA TYR A 13 -21.77 8.91 -2.17
C TYR A 13 -21.90 9.83 -0.93
N ARG A 14 -23.07 10.44 -0.72
CA ARG A 14 -23.33 11.26 0.48
C ARG A 14 -23.24 10.47 1.78
N GLN A 15 -23.73 9.23 1.80
CA GLN A 15 -23.58 8.35 2.97
C GLN A 15 -22.11 8.06 3.26
N LEU A 16 -21.30 7.76 2.24
CA LEU A 16 -19.86 7.56 2.43
C LEU A 16 -19.18 8.82 2.95
N GLN A 17 -19.56 10.02 2.48
CA GLN A 17 -19.04 11.27 3.00
C GLN A 17 -19.40 11.49 4.48
N GLN A 18 -20.61 11.11 4.90
CA GLN A 18 -21.02 11.20 6.31
C GLN A 18 -20.20 10.26 7.20
N ILE A 19 -19.97 9.02 6.77
CA ILE A 19 -19.11 8.07 7.48
C ILE A 19 -17.68 8.62 7.58
N ALA A 20 -17.11 9.06 6.47
CA ALA A 20 -15.75 9.63 6.45
C ALA A 20 -15.62 10.83 7.41
N ALA A 21 -16.64 11.69 7.48
CA ALA A 21 -16.66 12.83 8.38
C ALA A 21 -16.74 12.44 9.86
N LEU A 22 -17.48 11.37 10.19
CA LEU A 22 -17.57 10.84 11.56
C LEU A 22 -16.20 10.30 12.03
N ASP A 23 -15.50 9.61 11.15
CA ASP A 23 -14.24 8.94 11.47
C ASP A 23 -13.00 9.83 11.24
N GLY A 24 -13.20 11.03 10.69
CA GLY A 24 -12.10 11.97 10.37
C GLY A 24 -11.20 11.48 9.23
N VAL A 25 -11.72 10.66 8.32
CA VAL A 25 -11.00 10.04 7.20
C VAL A 25 -11.59 10.44 5.84
N THR A 26 -10.99 10.01 4.74
CA THR A 26 -11.53 10.26 3.39
C THR A 26 -12.49 9.15 2.95
N VAL A 27 -13.34 9.41 1.95
CA VAL A 27 -14.21 8.38 1.35
C VAL A 27 -13.40 7.18 0.85
N VAL A 28 -12.17 7.40 0.38
CA VAL A 28 -11.28 6.31 -0.06
C VAL A 28 -10.84 5.45 1.12
N ASP A 29 -10.57 6.06 2.27
CA ASP A 29 -10.24 5.31 3.49
C ASP A 29 -11.43 4.44 3.93
N VAL A 30 -12.66 4.98 3.92
CA VAL A 30 -13.89 4.20 4.23
C VAL A 30 -14.03 2.97 3.32
N VAL A 31 -13.76 3.13 2.02
CA VAL A 31 -13.78 2.00 1.07
C VAL A 31 -12.68 0.99 1.39
N SER A 32 -11.52 1.46 1.82
CA SER A 32 -10.38 0.61 2.20
C SER A 32 -10.70 -0.20 3.45
N ASP A 33 -11.29 0.43 4.46
CA ASP A 33 -11.70 -0.21 5.70
C ASP A 33 -12.75 -1.29 5.42
N PHE A 34 -13.73 -1.00 4.56
CA PHE A 34 -14.70 -2.01 4.13
C PHE A 34 -14.06 -3.23 3.43
N ILE A 35 -13.01 -3.02 2.62
CA ILE A 35 -12.25 -4.10 1.99
C ILE A 35 -11.49 -4.90 3.06
N ASN A 36 -10.83 -4.22 3.99
CA ASN A 36 -10.11 -4.85 5.09
C ASN A 36 -11.03 -5.68 5.99
N ASP A 37 -12.24 -5.20 6.28
CA ASP A 37 -13.28 -5.95 7.00
C ASP A 37 -13.72 -7.20 6.22
N ALA A 38 -13.82 -7.11 4.90
CA ALA A 38 -14.15 -8.26 4.06
C ALA A 38 -13.04 -9.31 4.06
N ILE A 39 -11.76 -8.90 4.08
CA ILE A 39 -10.62 -9.82 4.21
C ILE A 39 -10.60 -10.44 5.61
N ALA A 40 -10.74 -9.64 6.66
CA ALA A 40 -10.75 -10.11 8.05
C ALA A 40 -11.89 -11.12 8.30
N ALA A 41 -13.05 -10.91 7.68
CA ALA A 41 -14.17 -11.85 7.70
C ALA A 41 -13.99 -13.09 6.78
N GLY A 42 -12.85 -13.22 6.09
CA GLY A 42 -12.57 -14.31 5.16
C GLY A 42 -13.46 -14.33 3.90
N ARG A 43 -14.16 -13.22 3.59
CA ARG A 43 -15.03 -13.11 2.40
C ARG A 43 -14.23 -12.99 1.12
N ILE A 44 -13.04 -12.38 1.19
CA ILE A 44 -12.10 -12.26 0.08
C ILE A 44 -10.68 -12.61 0.57
N PRO A 45 -9.77 -13.06 -0.31
CA PRO A 45 -8.40 -13.40 0.06
C PRO A 45 -7.62 -12.19 0.60
N ASP A 46 -6.70 -12.44 1.52
CA ASP A 46 -5.72 -11.45 1.99
C ASP A 46 -4.59 -11.28 0.95
N SER A 47 -4.94 -10.68 -0.17
CA SER A 47 -4.02 -10.34 -1.25
C SER A 47 -4.39 -8.99 -1.86
N LEU A 48 -3.41 -8.38 -2.53
CA LEU A 48 -3.58 -7.10 -3.19
C LEU A 48 -3.49 -7.31 -4.71
N PRO A 49 -4.62 -7.31 -5.45
CA PRO A 49 -4.62 -7.51 -6.90
C PRO A 49 -3.68 -6.54 -7.63
N GLY A 50 -2.95 -7.04 -8.63
CA GLY A 50 -1.94 -6.26 -9.38
C GLY A 50 -0.60 -6.09 -8.67
N TRP A 51 -0.44 -6.64 -7.46
CA TRP A 51 0.80 -6.68 -6.70
C TRP A 51 1.21 -8.11 -6.35
N THR A 52 2.51 -8.37 -6.42
CA THR A 52 3.12 -9.60 -5.92
C THR A 52 3.99 -9.24 -4.72
N VAL A 53 3.64 -9.77 -3.55
CA VAL A 53 4.51 -9.80 -2.36
C VAL A 53 4.77 -11.26 -2.01
N ARG A 54 5.97 -11.76 -2.29
CA ARG A 54 6.31 -13.19 -2.12
C ARG A 54 7.50 -13.36 -1.20
N HIS A 55 7.25 -13.96 -0.04
CA HIS A 55 8.29 -14.42 0.89
C HIS A 55 8.86 -15.75 0.39
N LYS A 56 10.16 -15.78 0.09
CA LYS A 56 10.88 -16.96 -0.40
C LYS A 56 11.56 -17.68 0.76
N SER A 57 11.69 -19.00 0.66
CA SER A 57 12.31 -19.85 1.70
C SER A 57 13.78 -19.52 1.97
N ASN A 58 14.47 -18.87 1.03
CA ASN A 58 15.85 -18.42 1.15
C ASN A 58 16.01 -17.10 1.95
N GLY A 59 14.96 -16.62 2.61
CA GLY A 59 15.00 -15.40 3.42
C GLY A 59 14.90 -14.09 2.63
N THR A 60 14.53 -14.16 1.35
CA THR A 60 14.29 -12.98 0.51
C THR A 60 12.80 -12.74 0.28
N VAL A 61 12.46 -11.50 -0.03
CA VAL A 61 11.10 -11.04 -0.32
C VAL A 61 11.10 -10.38 -1.68
N GLN A 62 10.20 -10.79 -2.56
CA GLN A 62 9.95 -10.14 -3.84
C GLN A 62 8.75 -9.19 -3.72
N LEU A 63 8.92 -7.97 -4.19
CA LEU A 63 7.87 -6.96 -4.36
C LEU A 63 7.83 -6.55 -5.83
N ALA A 64 6.73 -6.86 -6.51
CA ALA A 64 6.53 -6.52 -7.92
C ALA A 64 5.09 -6.07 -8.19
N THR A 65 4.87 -5.42 -9.32
CA THR A 65 3.53 -5.04 -9.81
C THR A 65 3.36 -5.41 -11.27
N GLU A 66 2.13 -5.65 -11.71
CA GLU A 66 1.82 -6.08 -13.08
C GLU A 66 1.87 -4.93 -14.12
N VAL A 67 1.86 -3.66 -13.67
CA VAL A 67 1.63 -2.50 -14.54
C VAL A 67 2.92 -1.68 -14.80
N SER A 68 4.07 -2.18 -14.38
CA SER A 68 5.38 -1.57 -14.65
C SER A 68 6.50 -2.60 -14.52
N ASP A 69 7.68 -2.33 -15.08
CA ASP A 69 8.90 -3.13 -14.89
C ASP A 69 9.49 -3.06 -13.47
N PHE A 70 8.68 -2.65 -12.48
CA PHE A 70 9.06 -2.62 -11.08
C PHE A 70 8.98 -4.03 -10.51
N ASP A 71 10.15 -4.63 -10.29
CA ASP A 71 10.32 -5.92 -9.63
C ASP A 71 11.59 -5.88 -8.79
N VAL A 72 11.41 -5.93 -7.47
CA VAL A 72 12.53 -5.87 -6.54
C VAL A 72 12.54 -7.10 -5.65
N THR A 73 13.69 -7.74 -5.55
CA THR A 73 13.96 -8.75 -4.53
C THR A 73 14.90 -8.17 -3.48
N MET A 74 14.53 -8.30 -2.20
CA MET A 74 15.29 -7.78 -1.07
C MET A 74 15.37 -8.80 0.06
N SER A 75 16.26 -8.58 1.04
CA SER A 75 16.27 -9.41 2.25
C SER A 75 14.99 -9.21 3.08
N LYS A 76 14.60 -10.19 3.91
CA LYS A 76 13.48 -10.01 4.84
C LYS A 76 13.68 -8.80 5.78
N ALA A 77 14.92 -8.55 6.22
CA ALA A 77 15.23 -7.38 7.04
C ALA A 77 14.97 -6.08 6.28
N SER A 78 15.43 -5.98 5.03
CA SER A 78 15.19 -4.82 4.17
C SER A 78 13.70 -4.61 3.88
N ALA A 79 12.92 -5.69 3.73
CA ALA A 79 11.47 -5.62 3.55
C ALA A 79 10.77 -5.00 4.78
N VAL A 80 11.21 -5.35 6.00
CA VAL A 80 10.69 -4.72 7.22
C VAL A 80 11.04 -3.24 7.27
N VAL A 81 12.28 -2.86 6.95
CA VAL A 81 12.68 -1.44 6.93
C VAL A 81 11.90 -0.64 5.89
N LEU A 82 11.69 -1.20 4.69
CA LEU A 82 10.84 -0.58 3.67
C LEU A 82 9.41 -0.39 4.18
N ALA A 83 8.84 -1.40 4.85
CA ALA A 83 7.51 -1.32 5.42
C ALA A 83 7.40 -0.24 6.51
N ASP A 84 8.39 -0.14 7.40
CA ASP A 84 8.44 0.90 8.44
C ASP A 84 8.50 2.30 7.83
N GLU A 85 9.25 2.46 6.74
CA GLU A 85 9.33 3.72 6.03
C GLU A 85 8.05 4.07 5.27
N ILE A 86 7.38 3.07 4.68
CA ILE A 86 6.05 3.26 4.09
C ILE A 86 5.10 3.80 5.15
N ASP A 87 5.02 3.17 6.33
CA ASP A 87 4.12 3.60 7.40
C ASP A 87 4.45 5.02 7.87
N ARG A 88 5.75 5.34 8.00
CA ARG A 88 6.21 6.68 8.35
C ARG A 88 5.78 7.73 7.32
N LEU A 89 5.97 7.45 6.03
CA LEU A 89 5.61 8.36 4.94
C LEU A 89 4.10 8.44 4.68
N ALA A 90 3.36 7.38 5.03
CA ALA A 90 1.91 7.35 4.98
C ALA A 90 1.28 8.25 6.04
N GLN A 91 1.98 8.63 7.11
CA GLN A 91 1.38 9.51 8.12
C GLN A 91 0.99 10.90 7.55
N PRO A 92 -0.18 11.45 7.97
CA PRO A 92 -0.55 12.82 7.65
C PRO A 92 0.54 13.79 8.16
N ASN A 93 0.76 14.88 7.44
CA ASN A 93 1.72 15.96 7.77
C ASN A 93 3.23 15.63 7.70
N VAL A 94 3.63 14.41 7.33
CA VAL A 94 5.04 14.10 7.04
C VAL A 94 5.43 14.68 5.67
N LYS A 95 6.10 15.84 5.66
CA LYS A 95 6.76 16.44 4.48
C LYS A 95 8.18 15.86 4.35
N ALA A 96 8.32 14.60 3.96
CA ALA A 96 9.63 14.00 3.78
C ALA A 96 9.76 13.29 2.42
N LYS A 97 10.86 13.57 1.72
CA LYS A 97 11.48 12.62 0.80
C LYS A 97 12.44 11.80 1.63
N ALA A 98 12.33 10.47 1.60
CA ALA A 98 13.35 9.60 2.17
C ALA A 98 13.95 8.81 1.03
N ILE A 99 15.16 9.20 0.60
CA ILE A 99 15.95 8.30 -0.22
C ILE A 99 16.47 7.25 0.74
N LEU A 100 15.75 6.15 0.81
CA LEU A 100 16.25 4.94 1.43
C LEU A 100 17.26 4.32 0.46
N ASP A 101 18.54 4.44 0.79
CA ASP A 101 19.57 3.57 0.21
C ASP A 101 19.52 2.24 0.99
N LEU A 102 18.45 1.49 0.76
CA LEU A 102 18.39 0.11 1.23
C LEU A 102 19.20 -0.74 0.25
N ASP A 103 19.86 -1.79 0.76
CA ASP A 103 20.40 -2.91 -0.05
C ASP A 103 19.36 -3.52 -1.02
N ALA A 104 18.09 -3.13 -0.91
CA ALA A 104 17.00 -3.46 -1.81
C ALA A 104 17.02 -2.71 -3.15
N ASN A 105 17.88 -1.70 -3.37
CA ASN A 105 17.84 -0.84 -4.55
C ASN A 105 16.44 -0.23 -4.80
N VAL A 106 15.72 0.15 -3.73
CA VAL A 106 14.39 0.78 -3.81
C VAL A 106 14.41 2.14 -3.18
N LYS A 107 14.01 3.14 -3.95
CA LYS A 107 13.70 4.48 -3.45
C LYS A 107 12.20 4.61 -3.20
N ILE A 108 11.84 5.24 -2.09
CA ILE A 108 10.45 5.60 -1.77
C ILE A 108 10.30 7.12 -1.60
N GLU A 109 9.24 7.72 -2.12
CA GLU A 109 8.97 9.14 -1.87
C GLU A 109 7.50 9.48 -1.87
N ARG A 110 7.11 10.46 -1.05
CA ARG A 110 5.75 10.99 -1.06
C ARG A 110 5.51 11.82 -2.32
N THR A 111 4.40 11.55 -3.01
CA THR A 111 3.93 12.28 -4.20
C THR A 111 2.50 12.77 -3.94
N GLY A 112 2.37 13.94 -3.30
CA GLY A 112 1.07 14.48 -2.88
C GLY A 112 0.39 13.59 -1.83
N PRO A 113 -0.85 13.11 -2.09
CA PRO A 113 -1.54 12.15 -1.21
C PRO A 113 -1.08 10.70 -1.39
N ALA A 114 -0.22 10.42 -2.38
CA ALA A 114 0.25 9.09 -2.74
C ALA A 114 1.73 8.89 -2.35
N LEU A 115 2.23 7.65 -2.47
CA LEU A 115 3.66 7.37 -2.40
C LEU A 115 4.12 6.74 -3.72
N ALA A 116 5.37 6.98 -4.07
CA ALA A 116 6.04 6.40 -5.23
C ALA A 116 7.18 5.49 -4.78
N LEU A 117 7.22 4.29 -5.34
CA LEU A 117 8.34 3.36 -5.28
C LEU A 117 9.10 3.46 -6.60
N THR A 118 10.43 3.43 -6.53
CA THR A 118 11.30 3.42 -7.71
C THR A 118 12.35 2.35 -7.51
N ASP A 119 12.41 1.40 -8.43
CA ASP A 119 13.53 0.46 -8.53
C ASP A 119 14.72 1.23 -9.11
N ILE A 120 15.80 1.29 -8.35
CA ILE A 120 17.01 2.05 -8.69
C ILE A 120 17.77 1.38 -9.84
N ASN A 121 17.65 0.06 -10.01
CA ASN A 121 18.35 -0.68 -11.06
C ASN A 121 17.74 -0.44 -12.43
N SER A 122 16.41 -0.56 -12.54
CA SER A 122 15.68 -0.40 -13.79
C SER A 122 15.23 1.04 -14.05
N GLY A 123 15.18 1.87 -13.00
CA GLY A 123 14.53 3.18 -13.03
C GLY A 123 13.00 3.10 -13.05
N ALA A 124 12.41 1.89 -12.98
CA ALA A 124 10.97 1.70 -13.01
C ALA A 124 10.33 2.37 -11.79
N ARG A 125 9.33 3.21 -12.04
CA ARG A 125 8.63 3.96 -11.01
C ARG A 125 7.16 3.60 -11.00
N TYR A 126 6.67 3.21 -9.82
CA TYR A 126 5.25 3.01 -9.58
C TYR A 126 4.77 3.95 -8.49
N THR A 127 3.61 4.57 -8.67
CA THR A 127 2.97 5.39 -7.63
C THR A 127 1.69 4.70 -7.22
N ALA A 128 1.42 4.58 -5.92
CA ALA A 128 0.20 3.98 -5.37
C ALA A 128 -0.43 4.91 -4.32
N ALA A 129 -1.74 4.79 -4.13
CA ALA A 129 -2.44 5.50 -3.08
C ALA A 129 -1.94 5.07 -1.69
N ARG A 130 -2.09 5.95 -0.69
CA ARG A 130 -1.57 5.75 0.67
C ARG A 130 -2.05 4.43 1.29
N ASN A 131 -3.34 4.17 1.27
CA ASN A 131 -3.99 2.95 1.75
C ASN A 131 -3.37 1.69 1.13
N VAL A 132 -3.21 1.67 -0.20
CA VAL A 132 -2.56 0.56 -0.92
C VAL A 132 -1.13 0.34 -0.45
N MET A 133 -0.40 1.42 -0.15
CA MET A 133 0.97 1.32 0.37
C MET A 133 0.99 0.74 1.79
N VAL A 134 0.04 1.11 2.64
CA VAL A 134 -0.09 0.53 3.99
C VAL A 134 -0.34 -0.98 3.89
N ASP A 135 -1.16 -1.44 2.94
CA ASP A 135 -1.35 -2.88 2.68
C ASP A 135 -0.06 -3.55 2.21
N ILE A 136 0.69 -2.92 1.31
CA ILE A 136 2.01 -3.42 0.89
C ILE A 136 2.94 -3.53 2.09
N ALA A 137 3.00 -2.53 2.97
CA ALA A 137 3.83 -2.55 4.18
C ALA A 137 3.45 -3.68 5.13
N ARG A 138 2.15 -3.96 5.26
CA ARG A 138 1.66 -5.10 6.05
C ARG A 138 2.09 -6.43 5.42
N LEU A 139 1.90 -6.62 4.12
CA LEU A 139 2.28 -7.83 3.38
C LEU A 139 3.80 -8.05 3.40
N LEU A 140 4.60 -6.98 3.28
CA LEU A 140 6.07 -7.03 3.39
C LEU A 140 6.54 -7.54 4.76
N ARG A 141 5.74 -7.34 5.81
CA ARG A 141 6.03 -7.86 7.15
C ARG A 141 5.47 -9.26 7.41
N ASP A 142 4.77 -9.85 6.44
CA ASP A 142 4.05 -11.12 6.60
C ASP A 142 3.06 -11.09 7.77
N LYS A 143 2.36 -9.95 7.93
CA LYS A 143 1.39 -9.75 9.02
C LYS A 143 -0.03 -9.95 8.49
N PRO A 144 -0.87 -10.79 9.15
CA PRO A 144 -2.29 -10.84 8.83
C PRO A 144 -2.94 -9.50 9.15
N LEU A 145 -4.06 -9.18 8.49
CA LEU A 145 -4.93 -8.10 8.93
C LEU A 145 -5.35 -8.35 10.39
N ARG A 146 -5.23 -7.31 11.22
CA ARG A 146 -5.73 -7.37 12.60
C ARG A 146 -7.25 -7.39 12.53
N THR A 147 -7.88 -8.41 13.09
CA THR A 147 -9.31 -8.39 13.38
C THR A 147 -9.58 -7.30 14.42
N ILE A 148 -10.62 -6.50 14.18
CA ILE A 148 -11.20 -5.64 15.20
C ILE A 148 -12.12 -6.56 16.01
N ASP A 149 -11.71 -6.89 17.23
CA ASP A 149 -12.59 -7.54 18.22
C ASP A 149 -13.53 -6.49 18.85
#